data_AF-A0A9E5AHW8-F1
#
_entry.id   AF-A0A9E5AHW8-F1
#
_cell.length_a   1.000
_cell.length_b   1.000
_cell.length_c   1.000
_cell.angle_alpha   90.00
_cell.angle_beta   90.00
_cell.angle_gamma   90.00
#
_symmetry.space_group_name_H-M   'P 1'
#
loop_
_entity.id
_entity.type
_entity.pdbx_description
1 polymer ?
#
loop_
_entity_poly.entity_id
_entity_poly.type
_entity_poly.pdbx_seq_one_letter_code
_entity_poly.pdbx_strand_id
1 'polypeptide(L)'
;MQRSGLSLFGIPVAVSLWHFVWMLVLLYNVDTGTMGPAGTVLLILMASFSVLAHEMGHAMVAKLFGLEPEIHLVSLGGITRHAPARKPWHEFVIVLAGPTMNFLLAANFQLVSPWLPDNARSITGWIIGINIVWGIYNLLPVWPMDGGNLMRIVFAKLLKPLIAARLTHGISIAVAVVIGLLLLRWGSLIGALFLAMSLMQNWRMLQDANDSPDAKTQRKHSRVRELIEQARQRFESGEFAEAARLGHLARSEAYLSQQELDHIWHLLALSEARLGNYDQSVRYAERLPNSSDMASVQAFSLGALGDAARIRRFLSSPSAVLLPPDRIEQLQERARDSDPDAPPGVLQER
;
A
#
# COMPACT_ATOMS: atom_id res chain seq x y z
N MET A 1 -3.00 -1.26 37.37
CA MET A 1 -1.77 -0.48 37.13
C MET A 1 -1.92 0.87 37.83
N GLN A 2 -0.91 1.25 38.60
CA GLN A 2 -0.93 2.27 39.64
C GLN A 2 -1.19 3.68 39.05
N ARG A 3 -2.35 4.27 39.36
CA ARG A 3 -2.73 5.65 38.98
C ARG A 3 -2.03 6.68 39.86
N SER A 4 -0.72 6.76 39.77
CA SER A 4 0.06 7.80 40.46
C SER A 4 0.91 8.52 39.42
N GLY A 5 0.33 9.53 38.78
CA GLY A 5 0.98 10.38 37.79
C GLY A 5 0.27 11.73 37.72
N LEU A 6 1.03 12.79 37.41
CA LEU A 6 0.49 14.13 37.19
C LEU A 6 -0.67 14.07 36.18
N SER A 7 -1.76 14.78 36.45
CA SER A 7 -2.85 14.93 35.49
C SER A 7 -3.00 16.39 35.10
N LEU A 8 -3.00 16.66 33.80
CA LEU A 8 -3.23 17.98 33.23
C LEU A 8 -4.55 17.93 32.44
N PHE A 9 -5.51 18.80 32.76
CA PHE A 9 -6.84 18.82 32.14
C PHE A 9 -7.58 17.45 32.16
N GLY A 10 -7.31 16.63 33.18
CA GLY A 10 -7.85 15.27 33.29
C GLY A 10 -7.27 14.30 32.27
N ILE A 11 -6.02 14.52 31.83
CA ILE A 11 -5.21 13.65 30.96
C ILE A 11 -4.00 13.19 31.78
N PRO A 12 -3.74 11.88 31.92
CA PRO A 12 -2.56 11.38 32.62
C PRO A 12 -1.27 11.76 31.87
N VAL A 13 -0.27 12.27 32.61
CA VAL A 13 1.04 12.64 32.10
C VAL A 13 2.12 11.92 32.89
N ALA A 14 2.92 11.12 32.20
CA ALA A 14 4.08 10.44 32.75
C ALA A 14 5.37 11.01 32.12
N VAL A 15 6.35 11.34 32.95
CA VAL A 15 7.64 11.89 32.50
C VAL A 15 8.75 10.93 32.86
N SER A 16 9.48 10.44 31.85
CA SER A 16 10.63 9.58 32.05
C SER A 16 11.88 10.39 32.36
N LEU A 17 12.74 9.91 33.25
CA LEU A 17 14.06 10.52 33.50
C LEU A 17 14.91 10.60 32.21
N TRP A 18 14.76 9.61 31.32
CA TRP A 18 15.47 9.58 30.04
C TRP A 18 15.14 10.76 29.13
N HIS A 19 13.97 11.37 29.28
CA HIS A 19 13.61 12.59 28.55
C HIS A 19 14.64 13.70 28.81
N PHE A 20 14.95 13.95 30.08
CA PHE A 20 15.90 14.99 30.46
C PHE A 20 17.34 14.66 30.05
N VAL A 21 17.73 13.39 30.09
CA VAL A 21 19.05 12.94 29.61
C VAL A 21 19.21 13.20 28.11
N TRP A 22 18.20 12.86 27.31
CA TRP A 22 18.25 13.09 25.86
C TRP A 22 18.17 14.57 25.49
N MET A 23 17.36 15.36 26.20
CA MET A 23 17.34 16.82 26.02
C MET A 23 18.68 17.46 26.38
N LEU A 24 19.35 16.98 27.44
CA LEU A 24 20.70 17.42 27.76
C LEU A 24 21.66 17.10 26.61
N VAL A 25 21.67 15.87 26.09
CA VAL A 25 22.55 15.47 24.97
C VAL A 25 22.27 16.30 23.71
N LEU A 26 21.00 16.52 23.36
CA LEU A 26 20.58 17.29 22.18
C LEU A 26 21.02 18.76 22.27
N LEU A 27 20.84 19.37 23.44
CA LEU A 27 20.99 20.81 23.65
C LEU A 27 22.37 21.20 24.20
N TYR A 28 23.21 20.23 24.57
CA TYR A 28 24.54 20.45 25.15
C TYR A 28 25.42 21.36 24.29
N ASN A 29 25.37 21.18 22.96
CA ASN A 29 26.17 21.98 22.02
C ASN A 29 25.43 23.19 21.44
N VAL A 30 24.14 23.37 21.76
CA VAL A 30 23.35 24.54 21.34
C VAL A 30 23.71 25.73 22.22
N ASP A 31 23.92 25.49 23.51
CA ASP A 31 24.55 26.45 24.41
C ASP A 31 26.06 26.42 24.19
N THR A 32 26.55 27.18 23.22
CA THR A 32 27.98 27.41 22.96
C THR A 32 28.63 28.26 24.08
N GLY A 33 28.40 27.87 25.34
CA GLY A 33 29.00 28.46 26.54
C GLY A 33 28.48 29.87 26.90
N THR A 34 27.37 30.33 26.31
CA THR A 34 26.91 31.71 26.48
C THR A 34 25.97 31.90 27.66
N MET A 35 25.17 30.89 28.03
CA MET A 35 24.19 31.00 29.13
C MET A 35 24.60 30.25 30.42
N GLY A 36 25.65 29.43 30.35
CA GLY A 36 26.15 28.63 31.47
C GLY A 36 25.18 27.51 31.90
N PRO A 37 25.52 26.75 32.96
CA PRO A 37 24.73 25.58 33.38
C PRO A 37 23.26 25.89 33.69
N ALA A 38 22.98 27.06 34.29
CA ALA A 38 21.63 27.49 34.59
C ALA A 38 20.80 27.78 33.32
N GLY A 39 21.43 28.35 32.29
CA GLY A 39 20.81 28.58 30.99
C GLY A 39 20.50 27.29 30.25
N THR A 40 21.43 26.33 30.26
CA THR A 40 21.18 24.99 29.70
C THR A 40 19.98 24.32 30.37
N VAL A 41 19.88 24.38 31.70
CA VAL A 41 18.71 23.84 32.44
C VAL A 41 17.42 24.54 32.03
N LEU A 42 17.43 25.88 31.94
CA LEU A 42 16.27 26.65 31.50
C LEU A 42 15.85 26.25 30.07
N LEU A 43 16.80 26.08 29.15
CA LEU A 43 16.55 25.65 27.78
C LEU A 43 15.92 24.26 27.72
N ILE A 44 16.41 23.30 28.52
CA ILE A 44 15.83 21.97 28.64
C ILE A 44 14.38 22.05 29.15
N LEU A 45 14.10 22.90 30.14
CA LEU A 45 12.74 23.09 30.65
C LEU A 45 11.81 23.71 29.60
N MET A 46 12.27 24.71 28.86
CA MET A 46 11.51 25.32 27.77
C MET A 46 11.22 24.34 26.63
N ALA A 47 12.23 23.55 26.23
CA ALA A 47 12.06 22.50 25.22
C ALA A 47 11.08 21.42 25.68
N SER A 48 11.20 20.98 26.94
CA SER A 48 10.30 19.98 27.54
C SER A 48 8.86 20.50 27.62
N PHE A 49 8.67 21.78 27.94
CA PHE A 49 7.36 22.42 27.93
C PHE A 49 6.77 22.46 26.51
N SER A 50 7.56 22.80 25.49
CA SER A 50 7.09 22.79 24.09
C SER A 50 6.68 21.39 23.64
N VAL A 51 7.47 20.35 23.94
CA VAL A 51 7.10 18.95 23.66
C VAL A 51 5.81 18.57 24.40
N LEU A 52 5.70 18.90 25.69
CA LEU A 52 4.48 18.62 26.45
C LEU A 52 3.25 19.33 25.86
N ALA A 53 3.40 20.59 25.45
CA ALA A 53 2.32 21.34 24.84
C ALA A 53 1.90 20.74 23.49
N HIS A 54 2.87 20.32 22.67
CA HIS A 54 2.62 19.59 21.43
C HIS A 54 1.77 18.33 21.68
N GLU A 55 2.20 17.46 22.60
CA GLU A 55 1.43 16.26 22.96
C GLU A 55 0.05 16.60 23.54
N MET A 56 -0.04 17.68 24.32
CA MET A 56 -1.30 18.18 24.83
C MET A 56 -2.27 18.57 23.69
N GLY A 57 -1.75 19.13 22.59
CA GLY A 57 -2.53 19.39 21.38
C GLY A 57 -3.22 18.14 20.85
N HIS A 58 -2.46 17.06 20.64
CA HIS A 58 -3.01 15.76 20.22
C HIS A 58 -4.04 15.24 21.24
N ALA A 59 -3.66 15.25 22.52
CA ALA A 59 -4.46 14.66 23.58
C ALA A 59 -5.79 15.41 23.78
N MET A 60 -5.79 16.74 23.75
CA MET A 60 -7.01 17.55 23.86
C MET A 60 -7.99 17.24 22.72
N VAL A 61 -7.50 17.15 21.49
CA VAL A 61 -8.35 16.83 20.33
C VAL A 61 -8.82 15.38 20.36
N ALA A 62 -7.98 14.44 20.77
CA ALA A 62 -8.37 13.04 20.96
C ALA A 62 -9.50 12.93 22.00
N LYS A 63 -9.39 13.67 23.11
CA LYS A 63 -10.41 13.74 24.16
C LYS A 63 -11.72 14.37 23.67
N LEU A 64 -11.65 15.39 22.82
CA LEU A 64 -12.84 15.97 22.17
C LEU A 64 -13.58 14.95 21.28
N PHE A 65 -12.86 14.01 20.68
CA PHE A 65 -13.45 12.89 19.94
C PHE A 65 -13.89 11.71 20.84
N GLY A 66 -13.87 11.88 22.16
CA GLY A 66 -14.29 10.86 23.13
C GLY A 66 -13.30 9.73 23.32
N LEU A 67 -12.02 9.95 22.97
CA LEU A 67 -10.95 8.99 23.25
C LEU A 67 -10.36 9.26 24.64
N GLU A 68 -9.69 8.25 25.21
CA GLU A 68 -8.97 8.34 26.48
C GLU A 68 -7.47 8.45 26.20
N PRO A 69 -6.91 9.66 26.08
CA PRO A 69 -5.49 9.85 25.80
C PRO A 69 -4.63 9.75 27.06
N GLU A 70 -3.39 9.29 26.91
CA GLU A 70 -2.34 9.29 27.91
C GLU A 70 -1.04 9.81 27.29
N ILE A 71 -0.36 10.74 27.98
CA ILE A 71 0.88 11.36 27.50
C ILE A 71 2.08 10.77 28.22
N HIS A 72 3.06 10.31 27.45
CA HIS A 72 4.34 9.85 27.96
C HIS A 72 5.48 10.67 27.34
N LEU A 73 6.18 11.46 28.15
CA LEU A 73 7.42 12.10 27.71
C LEU A 73 8.57 11.10 27.84
N VAL A 74 9.10 10.67 26.69
CA VAL A 74 10.13 9.63 26.57
C VAL A 74 11.22 10.05 25.58
N SER A 75 12.48 9.92 26.01
CA SER A 75 13.66 10.16 25.18
C SER A 75 13.66 11.56 24.51
N LEU A 76 13.68 11.65 23.19
CA LEU A 76 13.78 12.91 22.44
C LEU A 76 12.43 13.61 22.21
N GLY A 77 11.32 13.12 22.77
CA GLY A 77 10.00 13.70 22.52
C GLY A 77 8.91 13.20 23.46
N GLY A 78 7.68 13.20 22.96
CA GLY A 78 6.51 12.69 23.65
C GLY A 78 5.77 11.66 22.82
N ILE A 79 4.94 10.87 23.48
CA ILE A 79 4.01 9.95 22.82
C ILE A 79 2.65 10.14 23.48
N THR A 80 1.68 10.60 22.70
CA THR A 80 0.27 10.55 23.06
C THR A 80 -0.33 9.22 22.62
N ARG A 81 -0.68 8.38 23.58
CA ARG A 81 -1.37 7.11 23.36
C ARG A 81 -2.86 7.33 23.49
N HIS A 82 -3.64 6.76 22.57
CA HIS A 82 -5.08 6.74 22.65
C HIS A 82 -5.62 5.52 21.90
N ALA A 83 -6.88 5.15 22.14
CA ALA A 83 -7.55 4.11 21.35
C ALA A 83 -7.66 4.55 19.87
N PRO A 84 -7.64 3.61 18.89
CA PRO A 84 -7.78 3.95 17.47
C PRO A 84 -9.01 4.81 17.19
N ALA A 85 -8.83 5.88 16.42
CA ALA A 85 -9.93 6.77 16.08
C ALA A 85 -10.91 6.06 15.14
N ARG A 86 -12.22 6.24 15.38
CA ARG A 86 -13.27 5.56 14.58
C ARG A 86 -13.31 6.00 13.11
N LYS A 87 -12.90 7.23 12.82
CA LYS A 87 -12.96 7.83 11.47
C LYS A 87 -11.56 8.32 11.08
N PRO A 88 -11.08 8.07 9.84
CA PRO A 88 -9.76 8.52 9.39
C PRO A 88 -9.55 10.04 9.52
N TRP A 89 -10.62 10.84 9.37
CA TRP A 89 -10.51 12.29 9.53
C TRP A 89 -10.33 12.72 10.99
N HIS A 90 -10.84 11.95 11.97
CA HIS A 90 -10.54 12.21 13.39
C HIS A 90 -9.04 12.03 13.62
N GLU A 91 -8.46 10.95 13.11
CA GLU A 91 -7.03 10.68 13.21
C GLU A 91 -6.20 11.82 12.57
N PHE A 92 -6.61 12.29 11.39
CA PHE A 92 -5.97 13.42 10.72
C PHE A 92 -5.97 14.69 11.59
N VAL A 93 -7.12 15.04 12.18
CA VAL A 93 -7.27 16.24 13.00
C VAL A 93 -6.52 16.11 14.33
N ILE A 94 -6.47 14.92 14.93
CA ILE A 94 -5.64 14.63 16.12
C ILE A 94 -4.17 14.87 15.79
N VAL A 95 -3.65 14.25 14.73
CA VAL A 95 -2.23 14.37 14.35
C VAL A 95 -1.87 15.83 13.98
N LEU A 96 -2.77 16.58 13.35
CA LEU A 96 -2.53 17.99 13.04
C LEU A 96 -2.52 18.90 14.28
N ALA A 97 -3.17 18.48 15.37
CA ALA A 97 -3.35 19.31 16.56
C ALA A 97 -2.04 19.62 17.30
N GLY A 98 -1.09 18.69 17.35
CA GLY A 98 0.20 18.89 18.02
C GLY A 98 1.04 19.99 17.36
N PRO A 99 1.34 19.92 16.05
CA PRO A 99 2.04 20.99 15.35
C PRO A 99 1.29 22.32 15.41
N THR A 100 -0.05 22.27 15.32
CA THR A 100 -0.88 23.48 15.46
C THR A 100 -0.69 24.13 16.83
N MET A 101 -0.64 23.35 17.92
CA MET A 101 -0.39 23.87 19.26
C MET A 101 0.98 24.58 19.35
N ASN A 102 2.01 24.02 18.74
CA ASN A 102 3.33 24.67 18.69
C ASN A 102 3.27 26.04 17.99
N PHE A 103 2.67 26.11 16.80
CA PHE A 103 2.55 27.38 16.07
C PHE A 103 1.66 28.39 16.81
N LEU A 104 0.59 27.93 17.46
CA LEU A 104 -0.24 28.79 18.31
C LEU A 104 0.56 29.35 19.48
N LEU A 105 1.35 28.54 20.17
CA LEU A 105 2.22 29.01 21.25
C LEU A 105 3.23 30.04 20.74
N ALA A 106 3.92 29.75 19.63
CA ALA A 106 4.86 30.68 19.02
C ALA A 106 4.18 32.02 18.67
N ALA A 107 3.00 31.99 18.05
CA ALA A 107 2.24 33.20 17.71
C ALA A 107 1.82 33.99 18.96
N ASN A 108 1.33 33.33 20.00
CA ASN A 108 0.93 33.99 21.25
C ASN A 108 2.13 34.64 21.96
N PHE A 109 3.26 33.94 22.06
CA PHE A 109 4.47 34.53 22.65
C PHE A 109 5.02 35.67 21.80
N GLN A 110 4.93 35.59 20.47
CA GLN A 110 5.33 36.67 19.56
C GLN A 110 4.47 37.92 19.75
N LEU A 111 3.16 37.75 19.97
CA LEU A 111 2.25 38.85 20.28
C LEU A 111 2.59 39.47 21.64
N VAL A 112 2.85 38.65 22.66
CA VAL A 112 3.06 39.14 24.05
C VAL A 112 4.46 39.72 24.28
N SER A 113 5.47 39.22 23.58
CA SER A 113 6.88 39.58 23.78
C SER A 113 7.17 41.09 23.82
N PRO A 114 6.62 41.94 22.93
CA PRO A 114 6.89 43.38 22.94
C PRO A 114 6.48 44.10 24.22
N TRP A 115 5.54 43.56 24.99
CA TRP A 115 5.06 44.14 26.25
C TRP A 115 5.82 43.65 27.48
N LEU A 116 6.81 42.77 27.30
CA LEU A 116 7.60 42.20 28.38
C LEU A 116 8.92 42.96 28.60
N PRO A 117 9.46 42.96 29.83
CA PRO A 117 10.81 43.44 30.11
C PRO A 117 11.90 42.71 29.30
N ASP A 118 13.07 43.33 29.10
CA ASP A 118 14.15 42.81 28.25
C ASP A 118 14.60 41.38 28.57
N ASN A 119 14.75 41.08 29.86
CA ASN A 119 15.11 39.73 30.32
C ASN A 119 14.04 38.69 29.94
N ALA A 120 12.76 39.05 30.02
CA ALA A 120 11.65 38.18 29.64
C ALA A 120 11.52 38.07 28.11
N ARG A 121 11.83 39.13 27.36
CA ARG A 121 11.86 39.10 25.89
C ARG A 121 12.83 38.06 25.34
N SER A 122 14.05 38.02 25.87
CA SER A 122 15.05 37.02 25.48
C SER A 122 14.54 35.58 25.68
N ILE A 123 13.87 35.30 26.81
CA ILE A 123 13.28 33.99 27.09
C ILE A 123 12.16 33.66 26.10
N THR A 124 11.26 34.61 25.84
CA THR A 124 10.17 34.40 24.86
C THR A 124 10.70 34.14 23.45
N GLY A 125 11.81 34.77 23.05
CA GLY A 125 12.47 34.49 21.77
C GLY A 125 12.89 33.03 21.63
N TRP A 126 13.47 32.44 22.68
CA TRP A 126 13.80 31.01 22.70
C TRP A 126 12.54 30.13 22.64
N ILE A 127 11.49 30.44 23.40
CA ILE A 127 10.24 29.68 23.36
C ILE A 127 9.61 29.70 21.97
N ILE A 128 9.59 30.86 21.30
CA ILE A 128 9.09 31.02 19.94
C ILE A 128 9.92 30.15 18.98
N GLY A 129 11.24 30.26 19.03
CA GLY A 129 12.15 29.49 18.18
C GLY A 129 11.99 27.98 18.36
N ILE A 130 11.94 27.51 19.62
CA ILE A 130 11.74 26.10 19.97
C ILE A 130 10.43 25.57 19.38
N ASN A 131 9.31 26.29 19.59
CA ASN A 131 8.01 25.84 19.09
C ASN A 131 7.94 25.83 17.56
N ILE A 132 8.49 26.84 16.89
CA ILE A 132 8.54 26.87 15.42
C ILE A 132 9.37 25.70 14.88
N VAL A 133 10.58 25.50 15.44
CA VAL A 133 11.47 24.42 15.00
C VAL A 133 10.82 23.05 15.25
N TRP A 134 10.27 22.80 16.43
CA TRP A 134 9.57 21.53 16.72
C TRP A 134 8.31 21.33 15.88
N GLY A 135 7.56 22.39 15.61
CA GLY A 135 6.38 22.34 14.74
C GLY A 135 6.74 21.97 13.30
N ILE A 136 7.76 22.63 12.74
CA ILE A 136 8.26 22.33 11.39
C ILE A 136 8.84 20.92 11.33
N TYR A 137 9.64 20.53 12.33
CA TYR A 137 10.28 19.22 12.39
C TYR A 137 9.24 18.10 12.43
N ASN A 138 8.18 18.23 13.23
CA ASN A 138 7.12 17.24 13.26
C ASN A 138 6.27 17.22 11.99
N LEU A 139 6.18 18.33 11.24
CA LEU A 139 5.49 18.35 9.94
C LEU A 139 6.31 17.81 8.77
N LEU A 140 7.58 17.43 8.99
CA LEU A 140 8.35 16.77 7.94
C LEU A 140 7.64 15.48 7.51
N PRO A 141 7.60 15.17 6.20
CA PRO A 141 6.95 13.97 5.67
C PRO A 141 7.81 12.72 5.88
N VAL A 142 8.22 12.47 7.12
CA VAL A 142 9.06 11.35 7.55
C VAL A 142 8.34 10.63 8.69
N TRP A 143 7.85 9.42 8.44
CA TRP A 143 7.31 8.59 9.52
C TRP A 143 8.44 8.22 10.51
N PRO A 144 8.24 8.21 11.84
CA PRO A 144 6.98 8.30 12.56
C PRO A 144 6.50 9.71 12.94
N MET A 145 7.10 10.78 12.40
CA MET A 145 6.66 12.16 12.69
C MET A 145 5.23 12.42 12.21
N ASP A 146 4.61 13.47 12.75
CA ASP A 146 3.23 13.84 12.43
C ASP A 146 2.99 14.06 10.95
N GLY A 147 3.89 14.75 10.23
CA GLY A 147 3.81 14.96 8.79
C GLY A 147 3.84 13.65 8.01
N GLY A 148 4.65 12.69 8.46
CA GLY A 148 4.64 11.32 7.94
C GLY A 148 3.34 10.58 8.22
N ASN A 149 2.75 10.75 9.41
CA ASN A 149 1.45 10.19 9.76
C ASN A 149 0.29 10.83 8.98
N LEU A 150 0.30 12.15 8.77
CA LEU A 150 -0.68 12.85 7.94
C LEU A 150 -0.61 12.32 6.51
N MET A 151 0.60 12.18 5.95
CA MET A 151 0.81 11.56 4.64
C MET A 151 0.26 10.13 4.59
N ARG A 152 0.54 9.31 5.60
CA ARG A 152 0.02 7.94 5.72
C ARG A 152 -1.50 7.90 5.69
N ILE A 153 -2.17 8.76 6.47
CA ILE A 153 -3.63 8.83 6.56
C ILE A 153 -4.23 9.26 5.22
N VAL A 154 -3.64 10.26 4.57
CA VAL A 154 -4.08 10.74 3.25
C VAL A 154 -3.93 9.65 2.19
N PHE A 155 -2.77 9.00 2.11
CA PHE A 155 -2.55 7.92 1.14
C PHE A 155 -3.41 6.70 1.41
N ALA A 156 -3.62 6.32 2.67
CA ALA A 156 -4.52 5.21 3.02
C ALA A 156 -5.98 5.48 2.61
N LYS A 157 -6.40 6.75 2.54
CA LYS A 157 -7.74 7.13 2.07
C LYS A 157 -7.85 7.12 0.54
N LEU A 158 -6.77 7.46 -0.17
CA LEU A 158 -6.79 7.68 -1.62
C LEU A 158 -6.34 6.46 -2.44
N LEU A 159 -5.53 5.57 -1.85
CA LEU A 159 -4.81 4.54 -2.57
C LEU A 159 -5.04 3.15 -1.95
N LYS A 160 -4.72 2.11 -2.72
CA LYS A 160 -4.71 0.73 -2.21
C LYS A 160 -3.67 0.59 -1.09
N PRO A 161 -3.91 -0.26 -0.07
CA PRO A 161 -3.05 -0.36 1.12
C PRO A 161 -1.56 -0.49 0.81
N LEU A 162 -1.21 -1.34 -0.17
CA LEU A 162 0.18 -1.58 -0.57
C LEU A 162 0.83 -0.36 -1.23
N ILE A 163 0.09 0.36 -2.07
CA ILE A 163 0.59 1.57 -2.73
C ILE A 163 0.74 2.69 -1.69
N ALA A 164 -0.24 2.82 -0.79
CA ALA A 164 -0.18 3.80 0.30
C ALA A 164 1.03 3.59 1.21
N ALA A 165 1.29 2.34 1.63
CA ALA A 165 2.46 1.99 2.44
C ALA A 165 3.77 2.27 1.70
N ARG A 166 3.88 1.86 0.43
CA ARG A 166 5.07 2.10 -0.39
C ARG A 166 5.39 3.58 -0.56
N LEU A 167 4.39 4.39 -0.86
CA LEU A 167 4.60 5.84 -1.01
C LEU A 167 4.94 6.50 0.32
N THR A 168 4.23 6.14 1.41
CA THR A 168 4.47 6.71 2.74
C THR A 168 5.92 6.48 3.18
N HIS A 169 6.37 5.21 3.16
CA HIS A 169 7.71 4.87 3.62
C HIS A 169 8.79 5.26 2.60
N GLY A 170 8.51 5.16 1.31
CA GLY A 170 9.43 5.58 0.25
C GLY A 170 9.75 7.08 0.29
N ILE A 171 8.73 7.93 0.43
CA ILE A 171 8.92 9.39 0.60
C ILE A 171 9.63 9.68 1.92
N SER A 172 9.25 8.99 3.01
CA SER A 172 9.92 9.15 4.31
C SER A 172 11.42 8.87 4.24
N ILE A 173 11.82 7.78 3.55
CA ILE A 173 13.23 7.44 3.33
C ILE A 173 13.94 8.53 2.53
N ALA A 174 13.36 8.94 1.39
CA ALA A 174 13.98 9.94 0.52
C ALA A 174 14.23 11.27 1.27
N VAL A 175 13.23 11.73 2.02
CA VAL A 175 13.32 12.97 2.78
C VAL A 175 14.28 12.83 3.97
N ALA A 176 14.26 11.70 4.68
CA ALA A 176 15.20 11.44 5.77
C ALA A 176 16.66 11.40 5.29
N VAL A 177 16.95 10.85 4.10
CA VAL A 177 18.30 10.87 3.50
C VAL A 177 18.72 12.31 3.20
N VAL A 178 17.89 13.07 2.47
CA VAL A 178 18.24 14.44 2.06
C VAL A 178 18.49 15.33 3.29
N ILE A 179 17.56 15.34 4.24
CA ILE A 179 17.69 16.17 5.44
C ILE A 179 18.83 15.65 6.33
N GLY A 180 19.01 14.34 6.47
CA GLY A 180 20.09 13.74 7.24
C GLY A 180 21.48 14.14 6.71
N LEU A 181 21.67 14.14 5.39
CA LEU A 181 22.91 14.60 4.75
C LEU A 181 23.15 16.10 4.97
N LEU A 182 22.10 16.92 4.89
CA LEU A 182 22.18 18.35 5.19
C LEU A 182 22.58 18.60 6.66
N LEU A 183 21.99 17.86 7.59
CA LEU A 183 22.34 17.95 9.02
C LEU A 183 23.80 17.54 9.28
N LEU A 184 24.29 16.49 8.63
CA LEU A 184 25.71 16.11 8.71
C LEU A 184 26.62 17.21 8.15
N ARG A 185 26.25 17.81 7.01
CA ARG A 185 27.01 18.91 6.40
C ARG A 185 27.10 20.13 7.31
N TRP A 186 26.10 20.34 8.16
CA TRP A 186 25.98 21.44 9.13
C TRP A 186 26.48 21.05 10.54
N GLY A 187 27.04 19.85 10.71
CA GLY A 187 27.63 19.38 11.97
C GLY A 187 26.65 18.81 13.00
N SER A 188 25.37 18.66 12.66
CA SER A 188 24.36 18.07 13.56
C SER A 188 24.37 16.54 13.50
N LEU A 189 25.31 15.93 14.24
CA LEU A 189 25.45 14.47 14.31
C LEU A 189 24.19 13.81 14.93
N ILE A 190 23.67 14.38 16.01
CA ILE A 190 22.52 13.80 16.74
C ILE A 190 21.25 13.80 15.86
N GLY A 191 20.98 14.92 15.18
CA GLY A 191 19.83 15.02 14.27
C GLY A 191 19.96 14.06 13.08
N ALA A 192 21.17 13.92 12.52
CA ALA A 192 21.44 12.94 11.47
C ALA A 192 21.26 11.50 11.95
N LEU A 193 21.71 11.16 13.16
CA LEU A 193 21.50 9.84 13.75
C LEU A 193 20.01 9.54 13.98
N PHE A 194 19.23 10.52 14.42
CA PHE A 194 17.78 10.37 14.57
C PHE A 194 17.09 10.08 13.22
N LEU A 195 17.46 10.80 12.16
CA LEU A 195 16.93 10.53 10.82
C LEU A 195 17.43 9.20 10.26
N ALA A 196 18.65 8.77 10.58
CA ALA A 196 19.16 7.45 10.22
C ALA A 196 18.36 6.33 10.90
N MET A 197 17.98 6.49 12.17
CA MET A 197 17.09 5.55 12.86
C MET A 197 15.70 5.52 12.21
N SER A 198 15.15 6.70 11.87
CA SER A 198 13.86 6.81 11.18
C SER A 198 13.91 6.15 9.79
N LEU A 199 15.00 6.33 9.06
CA LEU A 199 15.26 5.67 7.77
C LEU A 199 15.26 4.15 7.94
N MET A 200 15.97 3.62 8.94
CA MET A 200 16.00 2.19 9.21
C MET A 200 14.62 1.63 9.53
N GLN A 201 13.81 2.35 10.31
CA GLN A 201 12.43 1.96 10.61
C GLN A 201 11.54 1.95 9.36
N ASN A 202 11.60 3.00 8.53
CA ASN A 202 10.84 3.06 7.29
C ASN A 202 11.28 1.98 6.29
N TRP A 203 12.57 1.70 6.23
CA TRP A 203 13.10 0.63 5.38
C TRP A 203 12.52 -0.73 5.77
N ARG A 204 12.49 -1.04 7.07
CA ARG A 204 11.86 -2.27 7.58
C ARG A 204 10.36 -2.32 7.25
N MET A 205 9.63 -1.24 7.51
CA MET A 205 8.20 -1.17 7.19
C MET A 205 7.92 -1.35 5.69
N LEU A 206 8.79 -0.84 4.82
CA LEU A 206 8.68 -1.02 3.37
C LEU A 206 8.94 -2.47 2.95
N GLN A 207 9.90 -3.15 3.60
CA GLN A 207 10.14 -4.58 3.41
C GLN A 207 8.92 -5.39 3.83
N ASP A 208 8.38 -5.15 5.03
CA ASP A 208 7.20 -5.84 5.55
C ASP A 208 5.98 -5.66 4.65
N ALA A 209 5.76 -4.43 4.14
CA ALA A 209 4.69 -4.15 3.18
C ALA A 209 4.85 -4.96 1.88
N ASN A 210 6.09 -5.11 1.40
CA ASN A 210 6.39 -5.88 0.18
C ASN A 210 6.30 -7.40 0.38
N ASP A 211 6.58 -7.89 1.60
CA ASP A 211 6.55 -9.32 1.93
C ASP A 211 5.16 -9.82 2.37
N SER A 212 4.21 -8.90 2.55
CA SER A 212 2.83 -9.22 2.92
C SER A 212 2.15 -10.21 1.95
N PRO A 213 1.27 -11.11 2.43
CA PRO A 213 0.55 -12.07 1.58
C PRO A 213 -0.23 -11.40 0.45
N ASP A 214 -0.81 -10.24 0.71
CA ASP A 214 -1.54 -9.44 -0.28
C ASP A 214 -0.61 -8.93 -1.38
N ALA A 215 0.60 -8.48 -1.04
CA ALA A 215 1.59 -8.03 -2.02
C ALA A 215 2.06 -9.18 -2.92
N LYS A 216 2.30 -10.35 -2.33
CA LYS A 216 2.68 -11.55 -3.08
C LYS A 216 1.56 -11.98 -4.02
N THR A 217 0.31 -11.95 -3.56
CA THR A 217 -0.86 -12.29 -4.37
C THR A 217 -1.07 -11.29 -5.50
N GLN A 218 -1.02 -9.98 -5.21
CA GLN A 218 -1.15 -8.95 -6.24
C GLN A 218 -0.04 -9.04 -7.29
N ARG A 219 1.20 -9.36 -6.88
CA ARG A 219 2.33 -9.56 -7.79
C ARG A 219 2.11 -10.76 -8.71
N LYS A 220 1.59 -11.88 -8.19
CA LYS A 220 1.25 -13.06 -9.00
C LYS A 220 0.20 -12.73 -10.07
N HIS A 221 -0.91 -12.07 -9.70
CA HIS A 221 -1.91 -11.63 -10.69
C HIS A 221 -1.33 -10.68 -11.75
N SER A 222 -0.47 -9.73 -11.35
CA SER A 222 0.16 -8.83 -12.33
C SER A 222 1.05 -9.59 -13.32
N ARG A 223 1.77 -10.62 -12.86
CA ARG A 223 2.60 -11.46 -13.72
C ARG A 223 1.77 -12.30 -14.69
N VAL A 224 0.67 -12.89 -14.21
CA VAL A 224 -0.25 -13.66 -15.06
C VAL A 224 -0.82 -12.79 -16.17
N ARG A 225 -1.29 -11.57 -15.85
CA ARG A 225 -1.83 -10.65 -16.85
C ARG A 225 -0.81 -10.25 -17.89
N GLU A 226 0.43 -10.00 -17.47
CA GLU A 226 1.55 -9.72 -18.37
C GLU A 226 1.82 -10.91 -19.32
N LEU A 227 1.81 -12.15 -18.81
CA LEU A 227 2.00 -13.34 -19.63
C LEU A 227 0.85 -13.56 -20.63
N ILE A 228 -0.39 -13.33 -20.22
CA ILE A 228 -1.56 -13.41 -21.10
C ILE A 228 -1.46 -12.37 -22.23
N GLU A 229 -1.06 -11.14 -21.90
CA GLU A 229 -0.89 -10.07 -22.88
C GLU A 229 0.24 -10.37 -23.86
N GLN A 230 1.39 -10.85 -23.38
CA GLN A 230 2.49 -11.29 -24.25
C GLN A 230 2.05 -12.47 -25.14
N ALA A 231 1.32 -13.44 -24.59
CA ALA A 231 0.78 -14.56 -25.37
C ALA A 231 -0.16 -14.09 -26.48
N ARG A 232 -1.04 -13.11 -26.18
CA ARG A 232 -1.93 -12.49 -27.17
C ARG A 232 -1.15 -11.79 -28.28
N GLN A 233 -0.15 -10.97 -27.93
CA GLN A 233 0.68 -10.28 -28.91
C GLN A 233 1.41 -11.25 -29.84
N ARG A 234 1.94 -12.36 -29.29
CA ARG A 234 2.58 -13.43 -30.08
C ARG A 234 1.60 -14.19 -30.95
N PHE A 235 0.37 -14.38 -30.48
CA PHE A 235 -0.68 -14.99 -31.29
C PHE A 235 -1.04 -14.10 -32.49
N GLU A 236 -1.18 -12.80 -32.27
CA GLU A 236 -1.48 -11.80 -33.31
C GLU A 236 -0.33 -11.64 -34.32
N SER A 237 0.93 -11.82 -33.91
CA SER A 237 2.09 -11.85 -34.82
C SER A 237 2.24 -13.15 -35.62
N GLY A 238 1.38 -14.15 -35.38
CA GLY A 238 1.43 -15.46 -36.02
C GLY A 238 2.41 -16.46 -35.38
N GLU A 239 3.05 -16.10 -34.27
CA GLU A 239 3.96 -16.96 -33.51
C GLU A 239 3.20 -17.90 -32.55
N PHE A 240 2.34 -18.76 -33.10
CA PHE A 240 1.39 -19.58 -32.32
C PHE A 240 2.04 -20.51 -31.29
N ALA A 241 3.22 -21.06 -31.58
CA ALA A 241 3.96 -21.92 -30.65
C ALA A 241 4.41 -21.15 -29.39
N GLU A 242 4.87 -19.91 -29.56
CA GLU A 242 5.30 -19.07 -28.45
C GLU A 242 4.10 -18.57 -27.65
N ALA A 243 3.00 -18.24 -28.32
CA ALA A 243 1.73 -17.93 -27.67
C ALA A 243 1.24 -19.08 -26.76
N ALA A 244 1.26 -20.32 -27.26
CA ALA A 244 0.89 -21.50 -26.47
C ALA A 244 1.82 -21.71 -25.28
N ARG A 245 3.15 -21.55 -25.48
CA ARG A 245 4.14 -21.64 -24.40
C ARG A 245 3.87 -20.64 -23.28
N LEU A 246 3.63 -19.38 -23.63
CA LEU A 246 3.31 -18.32 -22.67
C LEU A 246 1.96 -18.56 -21.98
N GLY A 247 0.95 -19.07 -22.69
CA GLY A 247 -0.33 -19.48 -22.10
C GLY A 247 -0.19 -20.60 -21.07
N HIS A 248 0.65 -21.61 -21.34
CA HIS A 248 0.95 -22.67 -20.38
C HIS A 248 1.73 -22.17 -19.18
N LEU A 249 2.69 -21.26 -19.38
CA LEU A 249 3.41 -20.61 -18.30
C LEU A 249 2.44 -19.80 -17.41
N ALA A 250 1.55 -19.01 -18.01
CA ALA A 250 0.52 -18.27 -17.28
C ALA A 250 -0.39 -19.20 -16.46
N ARG A 251 -0.76 -20.35 -17.01
CA ARG A 251 -1.57 -21.37 -16.31
C ARG A 251 -0.87 -22.00 -15.12
N SER A 252 0.46 -22.11 -15.17
CA SER A 252 1.27 -22.74 -14.12
C SER A 252 1.42 -21.86 -12.86
N GLU A 253 1.04 -20.58 -12.95
CA GLU A 253 1.09 -19.65 -11.83
C GLU A 253 0.04 -19.98 -10.77
N ALA A 254 0.42 -19.75 -9.50
CA ALA A 254 -0.48 -19.98 -8.37
C ALA A 254 -1.49 -18.82 -8.23
N TYR A 255 -2.76 -19.16 -7.98
CA TYR A 255 -3.88 -18.23 -7.78
C TYR A 255 -4.25 -17.45 -9.05
N LEU A 256 -5.11 -18.07 -9.86
CA LEU A 256 -5.71 -17.46 -11.03
C LEU A 256 -7.16 -17.06 -10.73
N SER A 257 -7.57 -15.87 -11.16
CA SER A 257 -8.99 -15.54 -11.20
C SER A 257 -9.69 -16.33 -12.31
N GLN A 258 -11.02 -16.54 -12.18
CA GLN A 258 -11.79 -17.24 -13.20
C GLN A 258 -11.65 -16.56 -14.57
N GLN A 259 -11.67 -15.22 -14.61
CA GLN A 259 -11.50 -14.45 -15.84
C GLN A 259 -10.10 -14.63 -16.48
N GLU A 260 -9.04 -14.74 -15.66
CA GLU A 260 -7.69 -15.01 -16.16
C GLU A 260 -7.56 -16.44 -16.71
N LEU A 261 -8.16 -17.42 -16.03
CA LEU A 261 -8.24 -18.80 -16.55
C LEU A 261 -8.98 -18.86 -17.88
N ASP A 262 -10.09 -18.15 -18.00
CA ASP A 262 -10.89 -18.16 -19.23
C ASP A 262 -10.10 -17.58 -20.41
N HIS A 263 -9.37 -16.48 -20.21
CA HIS A 263 -8.48 -15.93 -21.24
C HIS A 263 -7.35 -16.89 -21.63
N ILE A 264 -6.76 -17.59 -20.66
CA ILE A 264 -5.71 -18.58 -20.91
C ILE A 264 -6.26 -19.74 -21.75
N TRP A 265 -7.43 -20.28 -21.39
CA TRP A 265 -8.05 -21.37 -22.16
C TRP A 265 -8.40 -20.95 -23.58
N HIS A 266 -8.91 -19.74 -23.75
CA HIS A 266 -9.21 -19.20 -25.07
C HIS A 266 -7.96 -19.10 -25.95
N LEU A 267 -6.86 -18.54 -25.43
CA LEU A 267 -5.58 -18.43 -26.15
C LEU A 267 -4.99 -19.80 -26.47
N LEU A 268 -5.00 -20.74 -25.52
CA LEU A 268 -4.48 -22.09 -25.74
C LEU A 268 -5.28 -22.86 -26.78
N ALA A 269 -6.62 -22.82 -26.71
CA ALA A 269 -7.48 -23.51 -27.67
C ALA A 269 -7.24 -23.04 -29.11
N LEU A 270 -7.13 -21.72 -29.31
CA LEU A 270 -6.86 -21.13 -30.62
C LEU A 270 -5.44 -21.42 -31.11
N SER A 271 -4.43 -21.29 -30.24
CA SER A 271 -3.03 -21.51 -30.60
C SER A 271 -2.80 -22.97 -31.02
N GLU A 272 -3.33 -23.94 -30.27
CA GLU A 272 -3.21 -25.36 -30.60
C GLU A 272 -3.97 -25.73 -31.89
N ALA A 273 -5.14 -25.12 -32.14
CA ALA A 273 -5.84 -25.32 -33.41
C ALA A 273 -5.00 -24.87 -34.61
N ARG A 274 -4.31 -23.72 -34.48
CA ARG A 274 -3.43 -23.18 -35.52
C ARG A 274 -2.16 -24.01 -35.73
N LEU A 275 -1.69 -24.70 -34.69
CA LEU A 275 -0.54 -25.61 -34.74
C LEU A 275 -0.90 -27.01 -35.28
N GLY A 276 -2.20 -27.30 -35.48
CA GLY A 276 -2.67 -28.62 -35.91
C GLY A 276 -2.82 -29.64 -34.79
N ASN A 277 -2.66 -29.23 -33.52
CA ASN A 277 -2.84 -30.07 -32.34
C ASN A 277 -4.31 -30.12 -31.92
N TYR A 278 -5.17 -30.60 -32.82
CA TYR A 278 -6.63 -30.50 -32.69
C TYR A 278 -7.18 -31.21 -31.44
N ASP A 279 -6.56 -32.31 -30.98
CA ASP A 279 -7.00 -33.01 -29.76
C ASP A 279 -6.85 -32.12 -28.51
N GLN A 280 -5.71 -31.42 -28.38
CA GLN A 280 -5.47 -30.48 -27.27
C GLN A 280 -6.40 -29.27 -27.37
N SER A 281 -6.58 -28.75 -28.58
CA SER A 281 -7.46 -27.60 -28.85
C SER A 281 -8.90 -27.85 -28.36
N VAL A 282 -9.46 -29.02 -28.68
CA VAL A 282 -10.81 -29.42 -28.23
C VAL A 282 -10.88 -29.44 -26.70
N ARG A 283 -9.92 -30.10 -26.03
CA ARG A 283 -9.90 -30.19 -24.56
C ARG A 283 -9.82 -28.83 -23.87
N TYR A 284 -9.11 -27.87 -24.46
CA TYR A 284 -9.03 -26.52 -23.91
C TYR A 284 -10.30 -25.72 -24.16
N ALA A 285 -10.88 -25.84 -25.35
CA ALA A 285 -12.14 -25.17 -25.66
C ALA A 285 -13.32 -25.75 -24.85
N GLU A 286 -13.31 -27.04 -24.48
CA GLU A 286 -14.31 -27.67 -23.59
C GLU A 286 -14.36 -27.02 -22.20
N ARG A 287 -13.26 -26.38 -21.76
CA ARG A 287 -13.24 -25.64 -20.48
C ARG A 287 -14.07 -24.36 -20.52
N LEU A 288 -14.52 -23.94 -21.70
CA LEU A 288 -15.29 -22.72 -21.95
C LEU A 288 -16.62 -23.02 -22.66
N PRO A 289 -17.55 -23.76 -22.03
CA PRO A 289 -18.76 -24.26 -22.69
C PRO A 289 -19.75 -23.17 -23.13
N ASN A 290 -19.67 -21.97 -22.53
CA ASN A 290 -20.62 -20.88 -22.77
C ASN A 290 -20.12 -19.86 -23.82
N SER A 291 -19.03 -20.14 -24.54
CA SER A 291 -18.46 -19.24 -25.54
C SER A 291 -18.75 -19.76 -26.96
N SER A 292 -19.45 -18.96 -27.78
CA SER A 292 -19.72 -19.32 -29.18
C SER A 292 -18.44 -19.48 -30.00
N ASP A 293 -17.42 -18.66 -29.71
CA ASP A 293 -16.12 -18.73 -30.36
C ASP A 293 -15.45 -20.08 -30.05
N MET A 294 -15.51 -20.53 -28.80
CA MET A 294 -14.93 -21.81 -28.40
C MET A 294 -15.73 -23.00 -28.93
N ALA A 295 -17.06 -22.90 -29.02
CA ALA A 295 -17.87 -23.89 -29.72
C ALA A 295 -17.45 -24.01 -31.20
N SER A 296 -17.16 -22.88 -31.86
CA SER A 296 -16.67 -22.85 -33.25
C SER A 296 -15.27 -23.47 -33.38
N VAL A 297 -14.37 -23.21 -32.43
CA VAL A 297 -13.04 -23.83 -32.38
C VAL A 297 -13.13 -25.34 -32.16
N GLN A 298 -14.00 -25.81 -31.25
CA GLN A 298 -14.24 -27.24 -31.05
C GLN A 298 -14.75 -27.90 -32.32
N ALA A 299 -15.78 -27.30 -32.94
CA ALA A 299 -16.35 -27.74 -34.21
C ALA A 299 -15.28 -27.90 -35.30
N PHE A 300 -14.45 -26.87 -35.49
CA PHE A 300 -13.36 -26.90 -36.46
C PHE A 300 -12.35 -28.02 -36.16
N SER A 301 -11.85 -28.09 -34.92
CA SER A 301 -10.84 -29.06 -34.51
C SER A 301 -11.35 -30.50 -34.56
N LEU A 302 -12.60 -30.76 -34.16
CA LEU A 302 -13.24 -32.07 -34.29
C LEU A 302 -13.43 -32.49 -35.75
N GLY A 303 -13.87 -31.55 -36.60
CA GLY A 303 -13.97 -31.77 -38.03
C GLY A 303 -12.61 -32.11 -38.66
N ALA A 304 -11.51 -31.52 -38.17
CA ALA A 304 -10.16 -31.80 -38.66
C ALA A 304 -9.62 -33.17 -38.17
N LEU A 305 -10.06 -33.64 -37.00
CA LEU A 305 -9.70 -34.97 -36.48
C LEU A 305 -10.42 -36.12 -37.22
N GLY A 306 -11.63 -35.88 -37.74
CA GLY A 306 -12.43 -36.90 -38.43
C GLY A 306 -13.00 -38.00 -37.53
N ASP A 307 -13.03 -37.79 -36.20
CA ASP A 307 -13.57 -38.76 -35.25
C ASP A 307 -15.10 -38.61 -35.15
N ALA A 308 -15.83 -39.43 -35.92
CA ALA A 308 -17.30 -39.42 -35.98
C ALA A 308 -17.96 -39.59 -34.60
N ALA A 309 -17.37 -40.39 -33.69
CA ALA A 309 -17.91 -40.61 -32.36
C ALA A 309 -17.84 -39.32 -31.51
N ARG A 310 -16.71 -38.62 -31.54
CA ARG A 310 -16.55 -37.34 -30.82
C ARG A 310 -17.39 -36.23 -31.43
N ILE A 311 -17.51 -36.17 -32.75
CA ILE A 311 -18.40 -35.19 -33.42
C ILE A 311 -19.84 -35.39 -32.95
N ARG A 312 -20.36 -36.63 -32.97
CA ARG A 312 -21.71 -36.94 -32.50
C ARG A 312 -21.92 -36.57 -31.02
N ARG A 313 -20.90 -36.80 -30.18
CA ARG A 313 -20.93 -36.41 -28.76
C ARG A 313 -20.94 -34.89 -28.55
N PHE A 314 -20.23 -34.15 -29.39
CA PHE A 314 -20.23 -32.70 -29.33
C PHE A 314 -21.57 -32.11 -29.82
N LEU A 315 -22.14 -32.64 -30.90
CA LEU A 315 -23.44 -32.20 -31.42
C LEU A 315 -24.59 -32.39 -30.43
N SER A 316 -24.49 -33.36 -29.52
CA SER A 316 -25.45 -33.56 -28.42
C SER A 316 -25.13 -32.76 -27.15
N SER A 317 -24.07 -31.95 -27.15
CA SER A 317 -23.67 -31.11 -26.02
C SER A 317 -24.38 -29.75 -26.02
N PRO A 318 -24.53 -29.09 -24.85
CA PRO A 318 -25.10 -27.75 -24.77
C PRO A 318 -24.33 -26.71 -25.61
N SER A 319 -23.02 -26.90 -25.78
CA SER A 319 -22.16 -26.00 -26.54
C SER A 319 -22.49 -25.99 -28.04
N ALA A 320 -23.06 -27.07 -28.58
CA ALA A 320 -23.45 -27.14 -29.99
C ALA A 320 -24.60 -26.19 -30.34
N VAL A 321 -25.46 -25.84 -29.36
CA VAL A 321 -26.54 -24.87 -29.55
C VAL A 321 -26.01 -23.47 -29.87
N LEU A 322 -24.75 -23.18 -29.50
CA LEU A 322 -24.09 -21.91 -29.77
C LEU A 322 -23.51 -21.81 -31.19
N LEU A 323 -23.58 -22.89 -31.99
CA LEU A 323 -23.08 -22.89 -33.35
C LEU A 323 -24.09 -22.37 -34.37
N PRO A 324 -23.62 -21.70 -35.43
CA PRO A 324 -24.43 -21.43 -36.61
C PRO A 324 -24.96 -22.73 -37.26
N PRO A 325 -26.20 -22.73 -37.82
CA PRO A 325 -26.81 -23.92 -38.43
C PRO A 325 -25.98 -24.54 -39.56
N ASP A 326 -25.33 -23.71 -40.37
CA ASP A 326 -24.46 -24.14 -41.47
C ASP A 326 -23.23 -24.92 -40.98
N ARG A 327 -22.69 -24.56 -39.81
CA ARG A 327 -21.58 -25.29 -39.20
C ARG A 327 -22.01 -26.64 -38.65
N ILE A 328 -23.23 -26.72 -38.10
CA ILE A 328 -23.79 -27.97 -37.60
C ILE A 328 -23.97 -28.96 -38.76
N GLU A 329 -24.53 -28.50 -39.88
CA GLU A 329 -24.72 -29.32 -41.09
C GLU A 329 -23.38 -29.85 -41.62
N GLN A 330 -22.36 -28.99 -41.76
CA GLN A 330 -21.01 -29.40 -42.18
C GLN A 330 -20.39 -30.46 -41.26
N LEU A 331 -20.59 -30.36 -39.95
CA LEU A 331 -20.09 -31.36 -39.00
C LEU A 331 -20.86 -32.68 -39.07
N GLN A 332 -22.17 -32.62 -39.31
CA GLN A 332 -22.98 -33.82 -39.50
C GLN A 332 -22.58 -34.57 -40.78
N GLU A 333 -22.33 -33.86 -41.88
CA GLU A 333 -21.81 -34.44 -43.12
C GLU A 333 -20.46 -35.13 -42.88
N ARG A 334 -19.50 -34.45 -42.25
CA ARG A 334 -18.19 -35.03 -41.92
C ARG A 334 -18.29 -36.28 -41.04
N ALA A 335 -19.23 -36.32 -40.10
CA ALA A 335 -19.44 -37.48 -39.25
C ALA A 335 -20.04 -38.67 -40.00
N ARG A 336 -20.84 -38.44 -41.05
CA ARG A 336 -21.38 -39.49 -41.93
C ARG A 336 -20.29 -40.04 -42.86
N ASP A 337 -19.49 -39.16 -43.45
CA ASP A 337 -18.42 -39.56 -44.38
C ASP A 337 -17.32 -40.37 -43.69
N SER A 338 -17.08 -40.11 -42.41
CA SER A 338 -16.05 -40.80 -41.63
C SER A 338 -16.50 -42.16 -41.07
N ASP A 339 -17.81 -42.46 -41.09
CA ASP A 339 -18.40 -43.70 -40.57
C ASP A 339 -19.72 -44.03 -41.30
N PRO A 340 -19.64 -44.57 -42.55
CA PRO A 340 -20.79 -44.76 -43.42
C PRO A 340 -21.76 -45.86 -42.98
N ASP A 341 -21.35 -46.74 -42.06
CA ASP A 341 -22.16 -47.87 -41.55
C ASP A 341 -22.94 -47.53 -40.26
N ALA A 342 -22.84 -46.30 -39.76
CA ALA A 342 -23.55 -45.88 -38.55
C ALA A 342 -25.05 -45.65 -38.84
N PRO A 343 -25.97 -46.22 -38.02
CA PRO A 343 -27.40 -46.01 -38.21
C PRO A 343 -27.75 -44.51 -38.11
N PRO A 344 -28.71 -44.01 -38.90
CA PRO A 344 -29.10 -42.60 -38.86
C PRO A 344 -29.55 -42.24 -37.45
N GLY A 345 -28.78 -41.38 -36.78
CA GLY A 345 -29.04 -40.92 -35.43
C GLY A 345 -30.37 -40.17 -35.38
N VAL A 346 -31.29 -40.70 -34.56
CA VAL A 346 -32.57 -40.09 -34.21
C VAL A 346 -32.32 -38.75 -33.53
N LEU A 347 -32.51 -37.66 -34.27
CA LEU A 347 -32.93 -36.38 -33.70
C LEU A 347 -34.42 -36.25 -34.01
N GLN A 348 -35.25 -36.89 -33.18
CA GLN A 348 -36.64 -36.47 -33.03
C GLN A 348 -36.65 -35.29 -32.05
N GLU A 349 -37.21 -34.18 -32.55
CA GLU A 349 -37.66 -33.00 -31.84
C GLU A 349 -37.97 -33.24 -30.35
N ARG A 350 -37.26 -32.53 -29.47
CA ARG A 350 -37.77 -32.03 -28.18
C ARG A 350 -37.06 -30.75 -27.77
#